data_AF-M0BTM3-F1
#
_entry.id   AF-M0BTM3-F1
#
_cell.length_a   1.000
_cell.length_b   1.000
_cell.length_c   1.000
_cell.angle_alpha   90.00
_cell.angle_beta   90.00
_cell.angle_gamma   90.00
#
_symmetry.space_group_name_H-M   'P 1'
#
loop_
_entity.id
_entity.type
_entity.pdbx_description
1 polymer ?
#
loop_
_entity_poly.entity_id
_entity_poly.type
_entity_poly.pdbx_seq_one_letter_code
_entity_poly.pdbx_strand_id
1 'polypeptide(L)'
;MIERVRLYRAPSTVAAVDEIADWVTDRLANDGDDRTPDVTVESRFLETHRTPALAEQFAAARVRSPYDRETGNTMVGTVRYEERALEDPEREGGVLYDGEKIQRALNAALPSEETDLSTAHVIVLDRALGTWGRHDGRWHKRVNVLGQPTLISVPGLYEAPAKPEAYYKAKQKHAMLAGDAPPREVLENQVEGDFLVENDPRTTDALKGYVLQALHYLETGSAFCDDDSCRLYNAHHHEELVTAQLQGTQFCSKHAARYR
;
A
#
# COMPACT_ATOMS: atom_id res chain seq x y z
N MET A 1 -1.12 -19.87 12.88
CA MET A 1 -0.02 -19.04 13.39
C MET A 1 0.93 -18.83 12.23
N ILE A 2 1.37 -17.60 12.01
CA ILE A 2 2.30 -17.30 10.93
C ILE A 2 3.67 -17.84 11.35
N GLU A 3 4.28 -18.65 10.50
CA GLU A 3 5.61 -19.24 10.71
C GLU A 3 6.65 -18.61 9.77
N ARG A 4 6.21 -18.12 8.61
CA ARG A 4 7.05 -17.49 7.59
C ARG A 4 6.40 -16.20 7.11
N VAL A 5 7.20 -15.16 6.91
CA VAL A 5 6.78 -13.88 6.31
C VAL A 5 7.66 -13.62 5.10
N ARG A 6 7.05 -13.48 3.92
CA ARG A 6 7.74 -13.09 2.69
C ARG A 6 7.38 -11.66 2.31
N LEU A 7 8.37 -10.77 2.38
CA LEU A 7 8.23 -9.37 1.99
C LEU A 7 8.80 -9.16 0.59
N TYR A 8 7.97 -8.75 -0.36
CA TYR A 8 8.41 -8.55 -1.74
C TYR A 8 8.77 -7.09 -2.01
N ARG A 9 9.90 -6.88 -2.68
CA ARG A 9 10.41 -5.55 -3.03
C ARG A 9 9.60 -4.85 -4.13
N ALA A 10 9.62 -3.53 -4.08
CA ALA A 10 9.26 -2.65 -5.19
C ALA A 10 10.46 -1.75 -5.55
N PRO A 11 11.45 -2.26 -6.33
CA PRO A 11 12.71 -1.56 -6.58
C PRO A 11 12.57 -0.25 -7.36
N SER A 12 11.43 -0.03 -8.01
CA SER A 12 11.04 1.24 -8.66
C SER A 12 10.56 2.32 -7.67
N THR A 13 10.66 2.08 -6.36
CA THR A 13 10.20 2.99 -5.31
C THR A 13 11.30 3.26 -4.28
N VAL A 14 11.13 4.30 -3.47
CA VAL A 14 12.03 4.64 -2.36
C VAL A 14 11.89 3.72 -1.13
N ALA A 15 10.97 2.75 -1.15
CA ALA A 15 10.72 1.87 0.00
C ALA A 15 11.87 0.87 0.20
N ALA A 16 12.62 1.01 1.29
CA ALA A 16 13.67 0.07 1.69
C ALA A 16 13.06 -1.13 2.44
N VAL A 17 12.68 -2.16 1.68
CA VAL A 17 12.00 -3.35 2.25
C VAL A 17 12.88 -4.16 3.20
N ASP A 18 14.21 -4.11 3.05
CA ASP A 18 15.15 -4.69 4.03
C ASP A 18 14.97 -4.07 5.43
N GLU A 19 14.96 -2.75 5.51
CA GLU A 19 14.79 -2.03 6.78
C GLU A 19 13.41 -2.28 7.40
N ILE A 20 12.39 -2.51 6.57
CA ILE A 20 11.06 -2.88 7.04
C ILE A 20 11.08 -4.31 7.60
N ALA A 21 11.76 -5.24 6.92
CA ALA A 21 11.88 -6.62 7.37
C ALA A 21 12.64 -6.73 8.70
N ASP A 22 13.79 -6.05 8.82
CA ASP A 22 14.56 -5.98 10.07
C ASP A 22 13.69 -5.45 11.20
N TRP A 23 13.02 -4.31 10.96
CA TRP A 23 12.16 -3.70 11.96
C TRP A 23 10.99 -4.61 12.37
N VAL A 24 10.34 -5.28 11.42
CA VAL A 24 9.22 -6.19 11.72
C VAL A 24 9.71 -7.42 12.48
N THR A 25 10.88 -7.96 12.13
CA THR A 25 11.48 -9.12 12.81
C THR A 25 11.66 -8.82 14.29
N ASP A 26 12.22 -7.66 14.62
CA ASP A 26 12.37 -7.20 16.01
C ASP A 26 11.03 -7.08 16.75
N ARG A 27 9.95 -6.71 16.06
CA ARG A 27 8.60 -6.56 16.68
C ARG A 27 7.89 -7.89 16.85
N LEU A 28 8.20 -8.88 16.02
CA LEU A 28 7.61 -10.22 16.10
C LEU A 28 8.35 -11.13 17.09
N ALA A 29 9.61 -10.82 17.39
CA ALA A 29 10.37 -11.45 18.46
C ALA A 29 9.68 -11.18 19.80
N ASN A 30 9.05 -12.21 20.38
CA ASN A 30 8.44 -12.13 21.71
C ASN A 30 9.38 -12.75 22.75
N ASP A 31 9.56 -12.09 23.89
CA ASP A 31 10.39 -12.51 25.04
C ASP A 31 9.91 -13.79 25.77
N GLY A 32 9.11 -14.63 25.13
CA GLY A 32 8.56 -15.85 25.77
C GLY A 32 7.84 -16.85 24.86
N ASP A 33 7.85 -16.68 23.53
CA ASP A 33 7.35 -17.68 22.58
C ASP A 33 8.52 -18.11 21.69
N ASP A 34 8.82 -19.41 21.66
CA ASP A 34 10.00 -19.99 20.99
C ASP A 34 9.86 -20.02 19.45
N ARG A 35 8.91 -19.24 18.90
CA ARG A 35 8.53 -19.25 17.48
C ARG A 35 8.39 -17.82 16.96
N THR A 36 9.53 -17.17 16.76
CA THR A 36 9.60 -15.98 15.92
C THR A 36 9.44 -16.40 14.45
N PRO A 37 8.50 -15.81 13.69
CA PRO A 37 8.36 -16.13 12.27
C PRO A 37 9.65 -15.81 11.51
N ASP A 38 10.00 -16.66 10.54
CA ASP A 38 11.11 -16.41 9.63
C ASP A 38 10.71 -15.32 8.63
N VAL A 39 11.34 -14.15 8.72
CA VAL A 39 11.07 -13.01 7.84
C VAL A 39 12.12 -12.97 6.73
N THR A 40 11.70 -13.24 5.50
CA THR A 40 12.56 -13.17 4.32
C THR A 40 12.14 -12.04 3.40
N VAL A 41 13.14 -11.47 2.71
CA VAL A 41 12.89 -10.44 1.73
C VAL A 41 13.17 -10.95 0.33
N GLU A 42 12.12 -10.94 -0.48
CA GLU A 42 12.10 -11.47 -1.83
C GLU A 42 12.30 -10.37 -2.87
N SER A 43 12.78 -10.78 -4.04
CA SER A 43 12.82 -9.91 -5.23
C SER A 43 11.41 -9.44 -5.65
N ARG A 44 11.33 -8.59 -6.66
CA ARG A 44 10.07 -7.98 -7.10
C ARG A 44 9.06 -9.04 -7.51
N PHE A 45 7.91 -9.11 -6.82
CA PHE A 45 6.88 -10.13 -7.08
C PHE A 45 6.47 -10.22 -8.55
N LEU A 46 6.23 -9.06 -9.18
CA LEU A 46 5.78 -8.96 -10.57
C LEU A 46 6.82 -9.41 -11.61
N GLU A 47 8.05 -9.64 -11.18
CA GLU A 47 9.13 -10.23 -11.97
C GLU A 47 9.25 -11.73 -11.70
N THR A 48 9.35 -12.13 -10.42
CA THR A 48 9.56 -13.52 -10.00
C THR A 48 8.38 -14.43 -10.32
N HIS A 49 7.15 -13.94 -10.10
CA HIS A 49 5.90 -14.68 -10.28
C HIS A 49 5.16 -14.25 -11.55
N ARG A 50 5.89 -13.74 -12.53
CA ARG A 50 5.27 -13.21 -13.75
C ARG A 50 4.62 -14.33 -14.56
N THR A 51 3.32 -14.20 -14.83
CA THR A 51 2.60 -15.09 -15.76
C THR A 51 2.12 -14.32 -16.99
N PRO A 52 1.90 -15.01 -18.14
CA PRO A 52 1.33 -14.37 -19.33
C PRO A 52 -0.03 -13.70 -19.07
N ALA A 53 -0.81 -14.24 -18.11
CA ALA A 53 -2.15 -13.74 -17.79
C ALA A 53 -2.14 -12.45 -16.95
N LEU A 54 -1.03 -12.12 -16.26
CA LEU A 54 -0.99 -10.95 -15.37
C LEU A 54 -1.28 -9.65 -16.09
N ALA A 55 -0.77 -9.47 -17.32
CA ALA A 55 -1.01 -8.23 -18.08
C ALA A 55 -2.51 -8.06 -18.39
N GLU A 56 -3.20 -9.14 -18.76
CA GLU A 56 -4.65 -9.11 -18.99
C GLU A 56 -5.43 -8.86 -17.70
N GLN A 57 -5.02 -9.48 -16.60
CA GLN A 57 -5.65 -9.30 -15.28
C GLN A 57 -5.50 -7.87 -14.75
N PHE A 58 -4.31 -7.27 -14.91
CA PHE A 58 -4.08 -5.86 -14.57
C PHE A 58 -4.89 -4.92 -15.46
N ALA A 59 -4.95 -5.19 -16.77
CA ALA A 59 -5.75 -4.40 -17.71
C ALA A 59 -7.25 -4.42 -17.34
N ALA A 60 -7.77 -5.60 -16.98
CA ALA A 60 -9.14 -5.78 -16.51
C ALA A 60 -9.39 -5.13 -15.14
N ALA A 61 -8.35 -4.95 -14.31
CA ALA A 61 -8.46 -4.37 -12.97
C ALA A 61 -8.43 -2.83 -12.95
N ARG A 62 -8.08 -2.16 -14.05
CA ARG A 62 -8.00 -0.68 -14.09
C ARG A 62 -9.30 -0.01 -13.72
N VAL A 63 -9.26 0.93 -12.79
CA VAL A 63 -10.38 1.82 -12.50
C VAL A 63 -10.47 2.87 -13.59
N ARG A 64 -11.61 2.92 -14.30
CA ARG A 64 -11.83 3.85 -15.42
C ARG A 64 -12.50 5.15 -14.98
N SER A 65 -13.32 5.08 -13.94
CA SER A 65 -14.05 6.23 -13.38
C SER A 65 -14.18 6.05 -11.86
N PRO A 66 -14.00 7.12 -11.07
CA PRO A 66 -14.16 7.05 -9.62
C PRO A 66 -15.57 6.65 -9.17
N TYR A 67 -16.60 6.92 -9.98
CA TYR A 67 -18.01 6.72 -9.64
C TYR A 67 -18.65 5.54 -10.38
N ASP A 68 -17.87 4.78 -11.13
CA ASP A 68 -18.33 3.57 -11.79
C ASP A 68 -17.63 2.37 -11.17
N ARG A 69 -18.41 1.39 -10.71
CA ARG A 69 -17.89 0.16 -10.13
C ARG A 69 -17.22 -0.71 -11.20
N GLU A 70 -17.60 -0.58 -12.47
CA GLU A 70 -16.97 -1.34 -13.53
C GLU A 70 -15.52 -0.91 -13.76
N THR A 71 -14.64 -1.90 -13.83
CA THR A 71 -13.22 -1.70 -14.10
C THR A 71 -12.92 -1.88 -15.59
N GLY A 72 -11.63 -1.97 -15.92
CA GLY A 72 -11.11 -2.01 -17.27
C GLY A 72 -11.51 -3.25 -18.08
N ASN A 73 -10.92 -3.33 -19.26
CA ASN A 73 -11.14 -4.39 -20.23
C ASN A 73 -9.80 -4.91 -20.75
N THR A 74 -9.85 -5.98 -21.54
CA THR A 74 -8.68 -6.65 -22.12
C THR A 74 -8.43 -6.24 -23.57
N MET A 75 -8.76 -5.00 -23.94
CA MET A 75 -8.40 -4.49 -25.27
C MET A 75 -6.88 -4.56 -25.48
N VAL A 76 -6.46 -4.94 -26.68
CA VAL A 76 -5.03 -5.17 -27.03
C VAL A 76 -4.14 -3.99 -26.62
N GLY A 77 -4.59 -2.75 -26.80
CA GLY A 77 -3.82 -1.56 -26.40
C GLY A 77 -3.60 -1.46 -24.89
N THR A 78 -4.62 -1.80 -24.09
CA THR A 78 -4.55 -1.81 -22.62
C THR A 78 -3.64 -2.91 -22.12
N VAL A 79 -3.78 -4.12 -22.67
CA VAL A 79 -2.92 -5.27 -22.31
C VAL A 79 -1.46 -4.97 -22.66
N ARG A 80 -1.20 -4.44 -23.86
CA ARG A 80 0.16 -4.04 -24.27
C ARG A 80 0.77 -2.94 -23.41
N TYR A 81 -0.04 -2.05 -22.84
CA TYR A 81 0.46 -1.12 -21.84
C TYR A 81 0.92 -1.90 -20.60
N GLU A 82 0.10 -2.83 -20.09
CA GLU A 82 0.47 -3.59 -18.88
C GLU A 82 1.69 -4.48 -19.11
N GLU A 83 1.82 -5.11 -20.28
CA GLU A 83 3.02 -5.85 -20.66
C GLU A 83 4.27 -4.98 -20.52
N ARG A 84 4.23 -3.75 -21.07
CA ARG A 84 5.32 -2.79 -20.98
C ARG A 84 5.54 -2.29 -19.55
N ALA A 85 4.49 -2.00 -18.80
CA ALA A 85 4.61 -1.52 -17.42
C ALA A 85 5.12 -2.61 -16.47
N LEU A 86 4.86 -3.88 -16.76
CA LEU A 86 5.40 -5.01 -16.02
C LEU A 86 6.89 -5.23 -16.35
N GLU A 87 7.30 -5.02 -17.61
CA GLU A 87 8.70 -5.06 -18.07
C GLU A 87 9.52 -3.88 -17.58
N ASP A 88 8.98 -2.68 -17.72
CA ASP A 88 9.63 -1.40 -17.43
C ASP A 88 8.74 -0.60 -16.47
N PRO A 89 8.84 -0.85 -15.15
CA PRO A 89 7.97 -0.24 -14.15
C PRO A 89 8.05 1.28 -14.10
N GLU A 90 9.17 1.88 -14.50
CA GLU A 90 9.35 3.34 -14.53
C GLU A 90 8.47 4.03 -15.59
N ARG A 91 7.94 3.26 -16.56
CA ARG A 91 7.03 3.76 -17.60
C ARG A 91 5.56 3.69 -17.22
N GLU A 92 5.24 3.25 -16.01
CA GLU A 92 3.88 3.33 -15.50
C GLU A 92 3.51 4.78 -15.14
N GLY A 93 2.23 5.14 -15.25
CA GLY A 93 1.77 6.44 -14.80
C GLY A 93 0.26 6.52 -14.62
N GLY A 94 -0.16 6.90 -13.42
CA GLY A 94 -1.48 7.45 -13.12
C GLY A 94 -2.64 6.45 -13.18
N VAL A 95 -2.38 5.15 -13.19
CA VAL A 95 -3.44 4.13 -13.22
C VAL A 95 -3.81 3.71 -11.80
N LEU A 96 -5.10 3.86 -11.47
CA LEU A 96 -5.67 3.26 -10.27
C LEU A 96 -6.19 1.85 -10.60
N TYR A 97 -5.87 0.87 -9.76
CA TYR A 97 -6.33 -0.51 -9.92
C TYR A 97 -7.32 -0.91 -8.82
N ASP A 98 -8.27 -1.78 -9.17
CA ASP A 98 -9.08 -2.53 -8.22
C ASP A 98 -8.16 -3.48 -7.42
N GLY A 99 -7.88 -3.09 -6.18
CA GLY A 99 -6.99 -3.78 -5.29
C GLY A 99 -7.42 -5.22 -4.99
N GLU A 100 -8.72 -5.51 -4.97
CA GLU A 100 -9.20 -6.87 -4.76
C GLU A 100 -8.97 -7.75 -6.00
N LYS A 101 -9.11 -7.19 -7.21
CA LYS A 101 -8.77 -7.91 -8.45
C LYS A 101 -7.27 -8.16 -8.55
N ILE A 102 -6.45 -7.18 -8.23
CA ILE A 102 -4.99 -7.35 -8.18
C ILE A 102 -4.61 -8.40 -7.13
N GLN A 103 -5.20 -8.35 -5.93
CA GLN A 103 -4.91 -9.32 -4.87
C GLN A 103 -5.22 -10.75 -5.32
N ARG A 104 -6.37 -10.98 -5.97
CA ARG A 104 -6.71 -12.29 -6.54
C ARG A 104 -5.76 -12.73 -7.65
N ALA A 105 -5.36 -11.81 -8.53
CA ALA A 105 -4.41 -12.09 -9.61
C ALA A 105 -3.04 -12.53 -9.06
N LEU A 106 -2.52 -11.81 -8.07
CA LEU A 106 -1.23 -12.13 -7.46
C LEU A 106 -1.31 -13.38 -6.58
N ASN A 107 -2.42 -13.61 -5.89
CA ASN A 107 -2.65 -14.86 -5.16
C ASN A 107 -2.60 -16.08 -6.09
N ALA A 108 -3.24 -16.00 -7.27
CA ALA A 108 -3.24 -17.08 -8.26
C ALA A 108 -1.87 -17.31 -8.93
N ALA A 109 -0.95 -16.34 -8.83
CA ALA A 109 0.41 -16.45 -9.37
C ALA A 109 1.42 -17.03 -8.35
N LEU A 110 1.05 -17.13 -7.08
CA LEU A 110 1.89 -17.75 -6.05
C LEU A 110 2.06 -19.26 -6.31
N PRO A 111 3.23 -19.84 -5.97
CA PRO A 111 3.42 -21.30 -5.98
C PRO A 111 2.43 -21.97 -5.03
N SER A 112 1.79 -23.06 -5.46
CA SER A 112 0.77 -23.76 -4.67
C SER A 112 1.27 -24.19 -3.29
N GLU A 113 2.55 -24.52 -3.20
CA GLU A 113 3.27 -24.95 -2.00
C GLU A 113 3.46 -23.84 -0.96
N GLU A 114 3.25 -22.58 -1.34
CA GLU A 114 3.40 -21.40 -0.48
C GLU A 114 2.06 -20.75 -0.11
N THR A 115 0.94 -21.33 -0.56
CA THR A 115 -0.40 -20.78 -0.31
C THR A 115 -1.02 -21.19 1.03
N ASP A 116 -0.28 -21.90 1.86
CA ASP A 116 -0.73 -22.30 3.19
C ASP A 116 -0.89 -21.10 4.16
N LEU A 117 -1.63 -21.30 5.26
CA LEU A 117 -1.89 -20.26 6.26
C LEU A 117 -0.70 -20.02 7.22
N SER A 118 0.39 -20.77 7.09
CA SER A 118 1.63 -20.56 7.86
C SER A 118 2.54 -19.51 7.19
N THR A 119 2.33 -19.21 5.90
CA THR A 119 3.13 -18.22 5.16
C THR A 119 2.34 -16.94 4.95
N ALA A 120 2.82 -15.81 5.46
CA ALA A 120 2.28 -14.50 5.15
C ALA A 120 3.04 -13.89 3.96
N HIS A 121 2.34 -13.60 2.87
CA HIS A 121 2.92 -12.88 1.73
C HIS A 121 2.50 -11.41 1.79
N VAL A 122 3.48 -10.51 1.85
CA VAL A 122 3.26 -9.06 1.87
C VAL A 122 3.98 -8.44 0.69
N ILE A 123 3.21 -7.94 -0.27
CA ILE A 123 3.70 -7.47 -1.56
C ILE A 123 3.69 -5.96 -1.59
N VAL A 124 4.88 -5.34 -1.58
CA VAL A 124 5.02 -3.90 -1.81
C VAL A 124 4.92 -3.64 -3.32
N LEU A 125 4.12 -2.66 -3.70
CA LEU A 125 3.80 -2.32 -5.08
C LEU A 125 4.03 -0.84 -5.37
N ASP A 126 4.57 -0.61 -6.56
CA ASP A 126 4.69 0.67 -7.26
C ASP A 126 3.41 1.02 -8.04
N ARG A 127 2.24 0.57 -7.56
CA ARG A 127 0.94 0.75 -8.23
C ARG A 127 -0.08 1.34 -7.28
N ALA A 128 -0.83 2.34 -7.73
CA ALA A 128 -1.94 2.88 -6.95
C ALA A 128 -3.10 1.87 -6.88
N LEU A 129 -3.52 1.54 -5.65
CA LEU A 129 -4.62 0.60 -5.42
C LEU A 129 -5.83 1.32 -4.84
N GLY A 130 -7.01 0.82 -5.17
CA GLY A 130 -8.26 1.27 -4.57
C GLY A 130 -9.27 0.14 -4.38
N THR A 131 -10.26 0.39 -3.54
CA THR A 131 -11.39 -0.52 -3.28
C THR A 131 -12.71 0.22 -3.47
N TRP A 132 -13.74 -0.48 -3.92
CA TRP A 132 -15.06 0.10 -4.11
C TRP A 132 -15.78 0.31 -2.77
N GLY A 133 -16.06 1.56 -2.43
CA GLY A 133 -16.87 1.94 -1.28
C GLY A 133 -18.34 1.64 -1.53
N ARG A 134 -18.85 0.53 -1.00
CA ARG A 134 -20.29 0.20 -1.09
C ARG A 134 -21.19 1.19 -0.36
N HIS A 135 -20.65 1.92 0.61
CA HIS A 135 -21.36 2.86 1.45
C HIS A 135 -21.60 4.22 0.76
N ASP A 136 -20.70 4.63 -0.14
CA ASP A 136 -20.77 5.93 -0.81
C ASP A 136 -20.68 5.84 -2.35
N GLY A 137 -20.58 4.63 -2.91
CA GLY A 137 -20.69 4.39 -4.34
C GLY A 137 -19.52 4.95 -5.15
N ARG A 138 -18.30 4.92 -4.60
CA ARG A 138 -17.10 5.37 -5.31
C ARG A 138 -15.85 4.56 -4.97
N TRP A 139 -14.84 4.65 -5.84
CA TRP A 139 -13.51 4.11 -5.57
C TRP A 139 -12.76 4.96 -4.54
N HIS A 140 -12.18 4.29 -3.56
CA HIS A 140 -11.28 4.88 -2.59
C HIS A 140 -9.89 4.33 -2.76
N LYS A 141 -8.89 5.19 -2.86
CA LYS A 141 -7.49 4.77 -2.82
C LYS A 141 -7.18 4.13 -1.47
N ARG A 142 -6.21 3.22 -1.45
CA ARG A 142 -5.79 2.48 -0.25
C ARG A 142 -4.27 2.42 -0.18
N VAL A 143 -3.73 2.55 1.02
CA VAL A 143 -2.33 2.24 1.30
C VAL A 143 -2.12 0.73 1.33
N ASN A 144 -3.03 -0.01 1.95
CA ASN A 144 -2.99 -1.47 1.97
C ASN A 144 -4.32 -2.12 1.58
N VAL A 145 -4.22 -3.32 1.00
CA VAL A 145 -5.33 -4.24 0.78
C VAL A 145 -5.03 -5.48 1.61
N LEU A 146 -5.65 -5.55 2.79
CA LEU A 146 -5.46 -6.64 3.75
C LEU A 146 -5.98 -7.96 3.18
N GLY A 147 -5.36 -9.08 3.58
CA GLY A 147 -5.69 -10.42 3.10
C GLY A 147 -4.44 -11.20 2.69
N GLN A 148 -4.63 -12.29 1.95
CA GLN A 148 -3.55 -13.17 1.53
C GLN A 148 -3.49 -13.24 -0.01
N PRO A 149 -2.42 -12.74 -0.66
CA PRO A 149 -1.35 -11.93 -0.08
C PRO A 149 -1.87 -10.54 0.35
N THR A 150 -1.20 -9.87 1.28
CA THR A 150 -1.47 -8.45 1.54
C THR A 150 -0.75 -7.61 0.50
N LEU A 151 -1.43 -6.59 -0.01
CA LEU A 151 -0.83 -5.62 -0.92
C LEU A 151 -0.57 -4.31 -0.19
N ILE A 152 0.60 -3.72 -0.42
CA ILE A 152 0.97 -2.40 0.09
C ILE A 152 1.33 -1.51 -1.10
N SER A 153 0.57 -0.44 -1.30
CA SER A 153 0.73 0.53 -2.37
C SER A 153 1.59 1.69 -1.89
N VAL A 154 2.81 1.83 -2.44
CA VAL A 154 3.64 3.00 -2.17
C VAL A 154 2.97 4.28 -2.69
N PRO A 155 2.37 4.32 -3.90
CA PRO A 155 1.57 5.48 -4.32
C PRO A 155 0.38 5.73 -3.40
N GLY A 156 -0.27 4.68 -2.90
CA GLY A 156 -1.36 4.78 -1.95
C GLY A 156 -0.97 5.54 -0.68
N LEU A 157 0.27 5.42 -0.21
CA LEU A 157 0.76 6.07 1.01
C LEU A 157 0.61 7.60 0.96
N TYR A 158 0.98 8.23 -0.17
CA TYR A 158 0.94 9.69 -0.32
C TYR A 158 -0.29 10.19 -1.12
N GLU A 159 -1.07 9.29 -1.72
CA GLU A 159 -2.27 9.66 -2.49
C GLU A 159 -3.60 9.34 -1.82
N ALA A 160 -3.66 8.33 -0.94
CA ALA A 160 -4.91 7.85 -0.38
C ALA A 160 -5.43 8.69 0.79
N PRO A 161 -4.60 9.03 1.80
CA PRO A 161 -5.06 9.87 2.90
C PRO A 161 -5.35 11.29 2.40
N ALA A 162 -6.42 11.90 2.90
CA ALA A 162 -6.74 13.28 2.58
C ALA A 162 -5.62 14.22 3.06
N LYS A 163 -5.25 15.19 2.23
CA LYS A 163 -4.24 16.20 2.57
C LYS A 163 -4.82 17.25 3.53
N PRO A 164 -3.97 18.07 4.18
CA PRO A 164 -4.44 19.16 5.02
C PRO A 164 -5.33 20.15 4.25
N GLU A 165 -6.24 20.83 4.95
CA GLU A 165 -7.16 21.79 4.35
C GLU A 165 -6.43 22.91 3.56
N ALA A 166 -5.25 23.32 4.05
CA ALA A 166 -4.39 24.31 3.40
C ALA A 166 -4.01 23.91 1.96
N TYR A 167 -3.84 22.62 1.70
CA TYR A 167 -3.55 22.09 0.36
C TYR A 167 -4.70 22.39 -0.62
N TYR A 168 -5.94 22.15 -0.18
CA TYR A 168 -7.12 22.38 -1.00
C TYR A 168 -7.39 23.88 -1.20
N LYS A 169 -7.14 24.71 -0.17
CA LYS A 169 -7.20 26.18 -0.28
C LYS A 169 -6.20 26.70 -1.33
N ALA A 170 -4.96 26.21 -1.30
CA ALA A 170 -3.95 26.57 -2.29
C ALA A 170 -4.37 26.14 -3.71
N LYS A 171 -4.84 24.89 -3.86
CA LYS A 171 -5.36 24.36 -5.13
C LYS A 171 -6.50 25.23 -5.70
N GLN A 172 -7.47 25.60 -4.86
CA GLN A 172 -8.59 26.43 -5.27
C GLN A 172 -8.14 27.84 -5.68
N LYS A 173 -7.25 28.46 -4.91
CA LYS A 173 -6.69 29.79 -5.22
C LYS A 173 -6.00 29.80 -6.58
N HIS A 174 -5.20 28.77 -6.90
CA HIS A 174 -4.55 28.66 -8.20
C HIS A 174 -5.55 28.47 -9.34
N ALA A 175 -6.53 27.58 -9.18
CA ALA A 175 -7.56 27.37 -10.19
C ALA A 175 -8.34 28.67 -10.50
N MET A 176 -8.59 29.50 -9.49
CA MET A 176 -9.22 30.81 -9.68
C MET A 176 -8.33 31.83 -10.41
N LEU A 177 -7.02 31.77 -10.23
CA LEU A 177 -6.07 32.74 -10.81
C LEU A 177 -5.58 32.33 -12.20
N ALA A 178 -5.34 31.05 -12.43
CA ALA A 178 -4.70 30.51 -13.63
C ALA A 178 -5.67 29.72 -14.54
N GLY A 179 -6.92 29.50 -14.11
CA GLY A 179 -7.93 28.76 -14.88
C GLY A 179 -7.79 27.23 -14.83
N ASP A 180 -6.71 26.71 -14.25
CA ASP A 180 -6.50 25.28 -14.01
C ASP A 180 -5.74 25.05 -12.69
N ALA A 181 -5.83 23.82 -12.15
CA ALA A 181 -5.05 23.43 -11.00
C ALA A 181 -3.56 23.22 -11.41
N PRO A 182 -2.59 23.66 -10.60
CA PRO A 182 -1.18 23.39 -10.88
C PRO A 182 -0.88 21.89 -10.83
N PRO A 183 0.23 21.44 -11.45
CA PRO A 183 0.75 20.10 -11.23
C PRO A 183 0.85 19.78 -9.73
N ARG A 184 0.61 18.51 -9.36
CA ARG A 184 0.57 18.06 -7.96
C ARG A 184 1.82 18.51 -7.18
N GLU A 185 2.99 18.27 -7.75
CA GLU A 185 4.30 18.59 -7.18
C GLU A 185 4.44 20.10 -6.87
N VAL A 186 3.88 20.96 -7.72
CA VAL A 186 3.93 22.42 -7.54
C VAL A 186 3.07 22.84 -6.33
N LEU A 187 1.89 22.23 -6.17
CA LEU A 187 1.03 22.49 -5.01
C LEU A 187 1.64 21.95 -3.71
N GLU A 188 2.24 20.77 -3.75
CA GLU A 188 2.86 20.13 -2.60
C GLU A 188 4.04 20.95 -2.06
N ASN A 189 4.86 21.53 -2.93
CA ASN A 189 5.99 22.38 -2.51
C ASN A 189 5.57 23.75 -1.94
N GLN A 190 4.31 24.18 -2.11
CA GLN A 190 3.84 25.50 -1.68
C GLN A 190 3.08 25.49 -0.37
N VAL A 191 2.76 24.31 0.15
CA VAL A 191 1.92 24.14 1.33
C VAL A 191 2.78 23.53 2.41
N GLU A 192 3.09 24.32 3.43
CA GLU A 192 3.68 23.80 4.66
C GLU A 192 2.67 22.86 5.33
N GLY A 193 3.10 21.65 5.66
CA GLY A 193 2.26 20.68 6.36
C GLY A 193 2.91 19.31 6.49
N ASP A 194 2.47 18.57 7.50
CA ASP A 194 2.88 17.19 7.75
C ASP A 194 2.09 16.24 6.84
N PHE A 195 2.41 16.23 5.55
CA PHE A 195 1.94 15.25 4.59
C PHE A 195 3.09 14.63 3.81
N LEU A 196 2.84 13.46 3.21
CA LEU A 196 3.80 12.73 2.40
C LEU A 196 3.60 13.06 0.92
N VAL A 197 4.69 13.01 0.17
CA VAL A 197 4.72 13.24 -1.28
C VAL A 197 5.35 12.05 -1.99
N GLU A 198 5.34 12.09 -3.32
CA GLU A 198 6.05 11.11 -4.11
C GLU A 198 7.55 11.12 -3.79
N ASN A 199 8.13 9.92 -3.63
CA ASN A 199 9.53 9.73 -3.22
C ASN A 199 9.92 10.38 -1.88
N ASP A 200 8.95 10.58 -0.98
CA ASP A 200 9.24 11.12 0.36
C ASP A 200 10.20 10.20 1.14
N PRO A 201 11.29 10.73 1.73
CA PRO A 201 12.27 9.93 2.46
C PRO A 201 11.69 9.19 3.67
N ARG A 202 10.52 9.61 4.19
CA ARG A 202 9.82 8.98 5.32
C ARG A 202 9.00 7.75 4.90
N THR A 203 8.97 7.41 3.61
CA THR A 203 8.20 6.28 3.06
C THR A 203 8.49 4.97 3.79
N THR A 204 9.76 4.58 3.91
CA THR A 204 10.17 3.34 4.58
C THR A 204 9.64 3.28 6.01
N ASP A 205 9.82 4.36 6.78
CA ASP A 205 9.37 4.41 8.17
C ASP A 205 7.87 4.32 8.33
N ALA A 206 7.11 4.93 7.41
CA ALA A 206 5.66 4.84 7.41
C ALA A 206 5.16 3.42 7.06
N LEU A 207 5.78 2.77 6.07
CA LEU A 207 5.38 1.43 5.63
C LEU A 207 5.62 0.33 6.67
N LYS A 208 6.53 0.53 7.63
CA LYS A 208 6.73 -0.39 8.77
C LYS A 208 5.43 -0.72 9.50
N GLY A 209 4.62 0.30 9.81
CA GLY A 209 3.33 0.07 10.47
C GLY A 209 2.30 -0.59 9.56
N TYR A 210 2.25 -0.26 8.27
CA TYR A 210 1.34 -0.91 7.32
C TYR A 210 1.66 -2.38 7.09
N VAL A 211 2.94 -2.77 7.08
CA VAL A 211 3.34 -4.19 7.09
C VAL A 211 2.90 -4.87 8.38
N LEU A 212 3.12 -4.24 9.54
CA LEU A 212 2.69 -4.83 10.80
C LEU A 212 1.16 -4.94 10.93
N GLN A 213 0.40 -3.99 10.37
CA GLN A 213 -1.06 -4.10 10.24
C GLN A 213 -1.46 -5.33 9.43
N ALA A 214 -0.78 -5.59 8.32
CA ALA A 214 -1.00 -6.79 7.50
C ALA A 214 -0.84 -8.08 8.32
N LEU A 215 0.28 -8.19 9.03
CA LEU A 215 0.61 -9.37 9.83
C LEU A 215 -0.34 -9.52 11.02
N HIS A 216 -0.65 -8.42 11.71
CA HIS A 216 -1.62 -8.41 12.80
C HIS A 216 -2.99 -8.89 12.33
N TYR A 217 -3.45 -8.42 11.16
CA TYR A 217 -4.73 -8.83 10.59
C TYR A 217 -4.73 -10.32 10.23
N LEU A 218 -3.69 -10.83 9.57
CA LEU A 218 -3.58 -12.24 9.20
C LEU A 218 -3.57 -13.15 10.44
N GLU A 219 -3.01 -12.68 11.55
CA GLU A 219 -2.88 -13.48 12.75
C GLU A 219 -4.11 -13.42 13.67
N THR A 220 -4.77 -12.26 13.74
CA THR A 220 -5.85 -12.02 14.73
C THR A 220 -7.23 -11.83 14.11
N GLY A 221 -7.31 -11.58 12.80
CA GLY A 221 -8.52 -11.14 12.11
C GLY A 221 -8.94 -9.69 12.41
N SER A 222 -8.21 -8.98 13.28
CA SER A 222 -8.49 -7.58 13.62
C SER A 222 -7.85 -6.65 12.60
N ALA A 223 -8.66 -5.87 11.89
CA ALA A 223 -8.18 -5.03 10.79
C ALA A 223 -7.31 -3.86 11.26
N PHE A 224 -7.84 -2.99 12.13
CA PHE A 224 -7.18 -1.74 12.53
C PHE A 224 -7.43 -1.41 14.00
N CYS A 225 -6.54 -0.62 14.58
CA CYS A 225 -6.71 -0.06 15.91
C CYS A 225 -7.56 1.22 15.84
N ASP A 226 -8.35 1.48 16.88
CA ASP A 226 -9.16 2.71 17.01
C ASP A 226 -8.39 3.87 17.68
N ASP A 227 -7.20 3.60 18.24
CA ASP A 227 -6.32 4.61 18.84
C ASP A 227 -5.48 5.28 17.75
N ASP A 228 -5.71 6.57 17.51
CA ASP A 228 -5.11 7.39 16.45
C ASP A 228 -3.60 7.60 16.61
N SER A 229 -3.06 7.35 17.80
CA SER A 229 -1.63 7.37 18.08
C SER A 229 -0.96 6.01 17.86
N CYS A 230 -1.74 4.93 17.71
CA CYS A 230 -1.19 3.60 17.57
C CYS A 230 -0.69 3.35 16.14
N ARG A 231 0.48 2.71 15.99
CA ARG A 231 0.98 2.26 14.66
C ARG A 231 0.04 1.36 13.85
N LEU A 232 -0.96 0.74 14.48
CA LEU A 232 -1.97 -0.08 13.81
C LEU A 232 -3.24 0.69 13.44
N TYR A 233 -3.24 2.02 13.60
CA TYR A 233 -4.35 2.89 13.22
C TYR A 233 -4.54 2.98 11.70
N ASN A 234 -5.79 3.07 11.27
CA ASN A 234 -6.15 3.33 9.89
C ASN A 234 -6.31 4.84 9.68
N ALA A 235 -5.25 5.51 9.26
CA ALA A 235 -5.27 6.93 8.97
C ALA A 235 -6.04 7.25 7.68
N HIS A 236 -6.98 8.18 7.76
CA HIS A 236 -7.77 8.67 6.61
C HIS A 236 -7.28 10.05 6.17
N HIS A 237 -6.59 10.77 7.05
CA HIS A 237 -5.92 12.04 6.80
C HIS A 237 -4.40 11.91 6.95
N HIS A 238 -3.66 12.76 6.25
CA HIS A 238 -2.20 12.77 6.34
C HIS A 238 -1.69 13.13 7.73
N GLU A 239 -2.37 14.04 8.45
CA GLU A 239 -1.99 14.40 9.82
C GLU A 239 -2.08 13.20 10.78
N GLU A 240 -3.14 12.39 10.64
CA GLU A 240 -3.30 11.14 11.38
C GLU A 240 -2.23 10.11 10.98
N LEU A 241 -1.90 10.03 9.69
CA LEU A 241 -0.86 9.13 9.20
C LEU A 241 0.49 9.50 9.79
N VAL A 242 0.85 10.79 9.73
CA VAL A 242 2.09 11.27 10.31
C VAL A 242 2.12 11.01 11.80
N THR A 243 1.02 11.23 12.52
CA THR A 243 0.90 10.90 13.95
C THR A 243 1.15 9.40 14.20
N ALA A 244 0.32 8.53 13.64
CA ALA A 244 0.38 7.10 13.89
C ALA A 244 1.69 6.44 13.41
N GLN A 245 2.24 6.90 12.27
CA GLN A 245 3.33 6.22 11.60
C GLN A 245 4.70 6.86 11.84
N LEU A 246 4.78 8.17 12.11
CA LEU A 246 6.04 8.92 12.12
C LEU A 246 6.28 9.70 13.43
N GLN A 247 5.23 10.22 14.08
CA GLN A 247 5.32 11.06 15.27
C GLN A 247 4.72 10.33 16.49
N GLY A 248 5.55 9.56 17.18
CA GLY A 248 5.09 8.75 18.30
C GLY A 248 4.93 7.30 17.90
N THR A 249 6.06 6.64 17.62
CA THR A 249 6.19 5.22 17.24
C THR A 249 5.76 4.23 18.34
N GLN A 250 4.83 4.62 19.21
CA GLN A 250 4.31 3.82 20.29
C GLN A 250 3.07 3.06 19.84
N PHE A 251 2.93 1.87 20.40
CA PHE A 251 1.70 1.12 20.33
C PHE A 251 0.79 1.56 21.46
N CYS A 252 -0.53 1.49 21.27
CA CYS A 252 -1.45 1.56 22.41
C CYS A 252 -1.13 0.44 23.40
N SER A 253 -1.57 0.55 24.66
CA SER A 253 -1.20 -0.41 25.72
C SER A 253 -1.43 -1.87 25.33
N LYS A 254 -2.52 -2.16 24.61
CA LYS A 254 -2.85 -3.49 24.09
C LYS A 254 -1.81 -3.99 23.09
N HIS A 255 -1.45 -3.19 22.10
CA HIS A 255 -0.51 -3.59 21.05
C HIS A 255 0.95 -3.53 21.53
N ALA A 256 1.26 -2.69 22.52
CA ALA A 256 2.58 -2.64 23.14
C ALA A 256 2.90 -3.94 23.89
N ALA A 257 1.90 -4.60 24.49
CA ALA A 257 2.10 -5.90 25.12
C ALA A 257 2.48 -7.03 24.13
N ARG A 258 2.37 -6.78 22.82
CA ARG A 258 2.63 -7.75 21.75
C ARG A 258 3.82 -7.40 20.88
N TYR A 259 4.09 -6.11 20.68
CA TYR A 259 5.04 -5.63 19.67
C TYR A 259 6.11 -4.68 20.24
N ARG A 260 6.19 -4.49 21.57
CA ARG A 260 7.18 -3.58 22.15
C ARG A 260 8.56 -4.22 22.17
#